data_AF-A0A2V5QV58-F1
#
_entry.id   AF-A0A2V5QV58-F1
#
_cell.length_a   1.000
_cell.length_b   1.000
_cell.length_c   1.000
_cell.angle_alpha   90.00
_cell.angle_beta   90.00
_cell.angle_gamma   90.00
#
_symmetry.space_group_name_H-M   'P 1'
#
loop_
_entity.id
_entity.type
_entity.pdbx_description
1 polymer ?
#
loop_
_entity_poly.entity_id
_entity_poly.type
_entity_poly.pdbx_seq_one_letter_code
_entity_poly.pdbx_strand_id
1 'polypeptide(L)'
;MPSPIRILTAVPICDGHDSAINTINLEFIRQGIEVIYLGYHRSVGDIVRAAIQEDVRAIGISSYNGGHIEFFAEVVDLLRKKGADDIKVFGGGGGTITHEDAAIMKRKGVDEVFFAGTSLEEMVKFVHQRYGKPRTKRRRAKSSDQQLAHNLTEIEQAFASGRKRRTSNAQRRTSKSETRVLGFTGPGGAGKTTLIDELVLRFLNRNPKGRIAILSHDPSVVGQGALLGDRATMINSQDDRVFMRSMATRGQAGGLSPATHDCLALLAGSNFDYVIIETVGTGQEAMPFQENGTVDMTVLVMNPDYGNRLQLQKIAMLDLADIVVVNKSDLQRARTAHTEIEQRLEQNRRSQQLIDTVAKRHRDPGVDRLFDLISKESVASVSDRRSKEKRLSQSAATAKRRKK
;
A
#
# COMPACT_ATOMS: atom_id res chain seq x y z
N MET A 1 -21.91 -9.48 -2.18
CA MET A 1 -21.14 -10.73 -1.97
C MET A 1 -20.48 -10.66 -0.59
N PRO A 2 -20.20 -11.78 0.09
CA PRO A 2 -19.37 -11.76 1.31
C PRO A 2 -18.01 -11.13 0.98
N SER A 3 -17.42 -10.45 1.97
CA SER A 3 -16.07 -9.88 1.81
C SER A 3 -15.09 -11.00 1.45
N PRO A 4 -14.19 -10.79 0.49
CA PRO A 4 -13.19 -11.79 0.14
C PRO A 4 -12.30 -12.10 1.35
N ILE A 5 -11.88 -13.36 1.44
CA ILE A 5 -10.94 -13.81 2.46
C ILE A 5 -9.58 -13.19 2.10
N ARG A 6 -8.98 -12.48 3.05
CA ARG A 6 -7.60 -11.98 2.92
C ARG A 6 -6.65 -12.91 3.65
N ILE A 7 -5.65 -13.43 2.95
CA ILE A 7 -4.55 -14.20 3.55
C ILE A 7 -3.22 -13.56 3.20
N LEU A 8 -2.23 -13.69 4.07
CA LEU A 8 -0.86 -13.31 3.78
C LEU A 8 -0.04 -14.57 3.48
N THR A 9 0.80 -14.57 2.45
CA THR A 9 1.74 -15.65 2.18
C THR A 9 3.18 -15.16 2.12
N ALA A 10 4.10 -15.96 2.67
CA ALA A 10 5.51 -15.60 2.77
C ALA A 10 6.41 -16.84 2.79
N VAL A 11 7.66 -16.66 2.39
CA VAL A 11 8.73 -17.65 2.56
C VAL A 11 9.72 -17.12 3.63
N PRO A 12 10.11 -17.95 4.63
CA PRO A 12 10.97 -17.55 5.74
C PRO A 12 12.33 -16.97 5.36
N ILE A 13 12.97 -16.34 6.34
CA ILE A 13 14.35 -15.89 6.24
C ILE A 13 15.28 -17.05 5.86
N CYS A 14 16.30 -16.76 5.05
CA CYS A 14 17.24 -17.75 4.52
C CYS A 14 16.60 -18.86 3.68
N ASP A 15 15.34 -18.73 3.29
CA ASP A 15 14.67 -19.63 2.35
C ASP A 15 14.28 -18.88 1.06
N GLY A 16 14.64 -19.46 -0.08
CA GLY A 16 14.40 -18.94 -1.42
C GLY A 16 13.44 -19.79 -2.25
N HIS A 17 12.89 -20.87 -1.68
CA HIS A 17 11.98 -21.77 -2.40
C HIS A 17 10.56 -21.20 -2.45
N ASP A 18 10.32 -20.35 -3.44
CA ASP A 18 9.04 -19.68 -3.62
C ASP A 18 8.13 -20.32 -4.69
N SER A 19 8.62 -21.33 -5.41
CA SER A 19 7.89 -21.96 -6.51
C SER A 19 6.56 -22.57 -6.04
N ALA A 20 6.57 -23.31 -4.92
CA ALA A 20 5.37 -23.95 -4.38
C ALA A 20 4.33 -22.93 -3.93
N ILE A 21 4.75 -21.89 -3.19
CA ILE A 21 3.81 -20.87 -2.69
C ILE A 21 3.23 -20.05 -3.83
N ASN A 22 3.98 -19.78 -4.89
CA ASN A 22 3.48 -19.09 -6.08
C ASN A 22 2.36 -19.88 -6.77
N THR A 23 2.51 -21.20 -6.94
CA THR A 23 1.44 -22.05 -7.49
C THR A 23 0.20 -22.06 -6.59
N ILE A 24 0.38 -22.18 -5.27
CA ILE A 24 -0.72 -22.15 -4.30
C ILE A 24 -1.45 -20.80 -4.33
N ASN A 25 -0.71 -19.69 -4.38
CA ASN A 25 -1.28 -18.34 -4.45
C ASN A 25 -2.16 -18.17 -5.69
N LEU A 26 -1.71 -18.64 -6.86
CA LEU A 26 -2.50 -18.58 -8.10
C LEU A 26 -3.82 -19.33 -7.97
N GLU A 27 -3.83 -20.49 -7.32
CA GLU A 27 -5.08 -21.23 -7.11
C GLU A 27 -5.99 -20.54 -6.10
N PHE A 28 -5.45 -19.99 -5.00
CA PHE A 28 -6.25 -19.19 -4.07
C PHE A 28 -6.95 -18.01 -4.75
N ILE A 29 -6.25 -17.30 -5.64
CA ILE A 29 -6.80 -16.16 -6.38
C ILE A 29 -7.95 -16.58 -7.28
N ARG A 30 -7.80 -17.70 -8.01
CA ARG A 30 -8.87 -18.25 -8.85
C ARG A 30 -10.13 -18.57 -8.06
N GLN A 31 -9.96 -18.89 -6.78
CA GLN A 31 -11.02 -19.29 -5.86
C GLN A 31 -11.53 -18.13 -4.99
N GLY A 32 -11.28 -16.88 -5.38
CA GLY A 32 -11.89 -15.71 -4.74
C GLY A 32 -11.15 -15.19 -3.50
N ILE A 33 -9.91 -15.63 -3.25
CA ILE A 33 -9.12 -15.23 -2.08
C ILE A 33 -8.17 -14.07 -2.47
N GLU A 34 -8.16 -13.01 -1.66
CA GLU A 34 -7.18 -11.93 -1.77
C GLU A 34 -5.89 -12.36 -1.05
N VAL A 35 -4.80 -12.49 -1.79
CA VAL A 35 -3.50 -12.97 -1.30
C VAL A 35 -2.52 -11.81 -1.24
N ILE A 36 -2.08 -11.45 -0.04
CA ILE A 36 -0.96 -10.53 0.17
C ILE A 36 0.32 -11.35 0.13
N TYR A 37 1.06 -11.26 -0.96
CA TYR A 37 2.32 -11.98 -1.09
C TYR A 37 3.47 -11.11 -0.61
N LEU A 38 4.26 -11.60 0.35
CA LEU A 38 5.45 -10.89 0.82
C LEU A 38 6.72 -11.25 0.08
N GLY A 39 6.74 -12.29 -0.76
CA GLY A 39 7.99 -12.79 -1.30
C GLY A 39 8.75 -13.70 -0.33
N TYR A 40 10.03 -13.89 -0.63
CA TYR A 40 10.94 -14.75 0.12
C TYR A 40 11.93 -13.97 0.98
N HIS A 41 12.67 -14.69 1.82
CA HIS A 41 13.59 -14.13 2.82
C HIS A 41 12.93 -13.16 3.82
N ARG A 42 11.78 -13.55 4.39
CA ARG A 42 11.04 -12.70 5.34
C ARG A 42 11.27 -13.09 6.80
N SER A 43 11.57 -12.09 7.63
CA SER A 43 11.70 -12.28 9.07
C SER A 43 10.33 -12.46 9.72
N VAL A 44 10.31 -13.04 10.93
CA VAL A 44 9.09 -13.17 11.74
C VAL A 44 8.45 -11.80 12.01
N GLY A 45 9.27 -10.78 12.28
CA GLY A 45 8.82 -9.42 12.52
C GLY A 45 8.08 -8.82 11.32
N ASP A 46 8.62 -8.98 10.13
CA ASP A 46 8.04 -8.47 8.87
C ASP A 46 6.70 -9.15 8.58
N ILE A 47 6.66 -10.48 8.68
CA ILE A 47 5.45 -11.28 8.45
C ILE A 47 4.33 -10.85 9.39
N VAL A 48 4.61 -10.75 10.70
CA VAL A 48 3.59 -10.41 11.70
C VAL A 48 3.13 -8.96 11.57
N ARG A 49 4.05 -8.02 11.34
CA ARG A 49 3.72 -6.62 11.07
C ARG A 49 2.79 -6.50 9.88
N ALA A 50 3.19 -7.08 8.75
CA ALA A 50 2.42 -7.04 7.52
C ALA A 50 1.03 -7.66 7.71
N ALA A 51 0.93 -8.81 8.38
CA ALA A 51 -0.33 -9.49 8.64
C ALA A 51 -1.29 -8.64 9.49
N ILE A 52 -0.77 -7.93 10.50
CA ILE A 52 -1.56 -7.02 11.34
C ILE A 52 -2.05 -5.81 10.54
N GLN A 53 -1.17 -5.14 9.78
CA GLN A 53 -1.54 -3.97 8.98
C GLN A 53 -2.57 -4.30 7.88
N GLU A 54 -2.47 -5.52 7.32
CA GLU A 54 -3.39 -6.03 6.30
C GLU A 54 -4.67 -6.65 6.88
N ASP A 55 -4.76 -6.78 8.19
CA ASP A 55 -5.85 -7.43 8.91
C ASP A 55 -6.29 -8.76 8.27
N VAL A 56 -5.30 -9.60 7.95
CA VAL A 56 -5.54 -10.89 7.29
C VAL A 56 -6.20 -11.89 8.23
N ARG A 57 -6.87 -12.88 7.65
CA ARG A 57 -7.47 -14.00 8.39
C ARG A 57 -6.44 -15.04 8.78
N ALA A 58 -5.43 -15.23 7.93
CA ALA A 58 -4.39 -16.21 8.16
C ALA A 58 -3.09 -15.84 7.43
N ILE A 59 -2.00 -16.43 7.93
CA ILE A 59 -0.65 -16.39 7.37
C ILE A 59 -0.33 -17.80 6.87
N GLY A 60 -0.03 -17.94 5.58
CA GLY A 60 0.49 -19.15 4.96
C GLY A 60 2.00 -19.06 4.78
N ILE A 61 2.75 -19.97 5.39
CA ILE A 61 4.21 -20.00 5.32
C ILE A 61 4.67 -21.24 4.54
N SER A 62 5.53 -21.03 3.55
CA SER A 62 6.17 -22.10 2.78
C SER A 62 7.64 -22.22 3.22
N SER A 63 8.03 -23.34 3.82
CA SER A 63 9.34 -23.51 4.47
C SER A 63 10.02 -24.82 4.05
N TYR A 64 11.13 -24.72 3.31
CA TYR A 64 11.90 -25.84 2.76
C TYR A 64 13.30 -25.98 3.35
N ASN A 65 13.82 -24.98 4.06
CA ASN A 65 15.20 -24.96 4.57
C ASN A 65 15.37 -25.40 6.05
N GLY A 66 14.33 -25.96 6.67
CA GLY A 66 14.37 -26.40 8.08
C GLY A 66 14.15 -25.25 9.08
N GLY A 67 14.26 -25.53 10.39
CA GLY A 67 13.96 -24.57 11.46
C GLY A 67 12.47 -24.16 11.54
N HIS A 68 11.59 -24.89 10.85
CA HIS A 68 10.17 -24.60 10.72
C HIS A 68 9.43 -24.66 12.06
N ILE A 69 9.82 -25.55 12.97
CA ILE A 69 9.16 -25.63 14.28
C ILE A 69 9.33 -24.32 15.06
N GLU A 70 10.57 -23.83 15.15
CA GLU A 70 10.92 -22.60 15.85
C GLU A 70 10.33 -21.39 15.14
N PHE A 71 10.49 -21.30 13.83
CA PHE A 71 10.01 -20.16 13.04
C PHE A 71 8.50 -19.99 13.15
N PHE A 72 7.73 -21.06 12.93
CA PHE A 72 6.26 -20.99 13.04
C PHE A 72 5.82 -20.68 14.48
N ALA A 73 6.48 -21.26 15.48
CA ALA A 73 6.17 -20.97 16.87
C ALA A 73 6.41 -19.50 17.21
N GLU A 74 7.51 -18.92 16.73
CA GLU A 74 7.84 -17.52 16.95
C GLU A 74 6.83 -16.58 16.29
N VAL A 75 6.36 -16.90 15.07
CA VAL A 75 5.25 -16.15 14.41
C VAL A 75 3.99 -16.17 15.27
N VAL A 76 3.57 -17.37 15.72
CA VAL A 76 2.38 -17.53 16.58
C VAL A 76 2.53 -16.77 17.90
N ASP A 77 3.70 -16.86 18.54
CA ASP A 77 3.95 -16.19 19.81
C ASP A 77 4.04 -14.68 19.66
N LEU A 78 4.62 -14.17 18.59
CA LEU A 78 4.67 -12.73 18.32
C LEU A 78 3.28 -12.16 18.02
N LEU A 79 2.43 -12.90 17.28
CA LEU A 79 1.01 -12.54 17.09
C LEU A 79 0.28 -12.45 18.44
N ARG A 80 0.45 -13.45 19.32
CA ARG A 80 -0.13 -13.44 20.68
C ARG A 80 0.36 -12.25 21.50
N LYS A 81 1.66 -11.98 21.51
CA LYS A 81 2.27 -10.84 22.21
C LYS A 81 1.67 -9.52 21.72
N LYS A 82 1.50 -9.35 20.41
CA LYS A 82 0.89 -8.16 19.79
C LYS A 82 -0.64 -8.12 19.90
N GLY A 83 -1.30 -9.17 20.40
CA GLY A 83 -2.75 -9.24 20.57
C GLY A 83 -3.51 -9.47 19.26
N ALA A 84 -2.89 -10.15 18.30
CA ALA A 84 -3.44 -10.54 17.00
C ALA A 84 -3.53 -12.07 16.87
N ASP A 85 -3.84 -12.76 17.96
CA ASP A 85 -3.97 -14.23 18.03
C ASP A 85 -5.22 -14.78 17.31
N ASP A 86 -6.07 -13.88 16.80
CA ASP A 86 -7.16 -14.21 15.89
C ASP A 86 -6.66 -14.51 14.46
N ILE A 87 -5.47 -14.03 14.10
CA ILE A 87 -4.80 -14.37 12.83
C ILE A 87 -4.22 -15.78 12.96
N LYS A 88 -4.65 -16.70 12.10
CA LYS A 88 -4.20 -18.09 12.11
C LYS A 88 -2.91 -18.27 11.30
N VAL A 89 -2.13 -19.28 11.63
CA VAL A 89 -0.90 -19.61 10.91
C VAL A 89 -1.06 -21.02 10.35
N PHE A 90 -0.87 -21.18 9.05
CA PHE A 90 -0.78 -22.47 8.39
C PHE A 90 0.47 -22.50 7.52
N GLY A 91 0.84 -23.68 7.01
CA GLY A 91 1.95 -23.74 6.08
C GLY A 91 2.25 -25.12 5.55
N GLY A 92 3.40 -25.24 4.91
CA GLY A 92 3.90 -26.50 4.36
C GLY A 92 5.37 -26.39 3.98
N GLY A 93 5.99 -27.53 3.72
CA GLY A 93 7.41 -27.61 3.36
C GLY A 93 7.76 -28.84 2.54
N GLY A 94 6.77 -29.41 1.85
CA GLY A 94 6.92 -30.68 1.14
C GLY A 94 7.39 -31.80 2.08
N GLY A 95 8.53 -32.40 1.78
CA GLY A 95 9.15 -33.44 2.60
C GLY A 95 10.01 -32.94 3.76
N THR A 96 10.27 -31.62 3.85
CA THR A 96 11.10 -31.04 4.92
C THR A 96 10.39 -31.07 6.27
N ILE A 97 9.06 -30.91 6.29
CA ILE A 97 8.26 -30.94 7.51
C ILE A 97 7.71 -32.35 7.70
N THR A 98 8.17 -33.05 8.75
CA THR A 98 7.69 -34.40 9.06
C THR A 98 6.34 -34.36 9.80
N HIS A 99 5.66 -35.51 9.88
CA HIS A 99 4.42 -35.63 10.64
C HIS A 99 4.62 -35.36 12.14
N GLU A 100 5.79 -35.74 12.68
CA GLU A 100 6.17 -35.47 14.07
C GLU A 100 6.37 -33.97 14.30
N ASP A 101 7.06 -33.28 13.38
CA ASP A 101 7.22 -31.83 13.41
C ASP A 101 5.88 -31.12 13.38
N ALA A 102 4.99 -31.54 12.47
CA ALA A 102 3.65 -30.96 12.34
C ALA A 102 2.84 -31.13 13.63
N ALA A 103 2.95 -32.27 14.32
CA ALA A 103 2.30 -32.46 15.62
C ALA A 103 2.85 -31.49 16.68
N ILE A 104 4.17 -31.24 16.70
CA ILE A 104 4.79 -30.24 17.58
C ILE A 104 4.31 -28.83 17.22
N MET A 105 4.32 -28.48 15.93
CA MET A 105 3.86 -27.18 15.42
C MET A 105 2.41 -26.90 15.79
N LYS A 106 1.52 -27.89 15.62
CA LYS A 106 0.11 -27.80 16.02
C LYS A 106 -0.04 -27.57 17.53
N ARG A 107 0.73 -28.28 18.37
CA ARG A 107 0.75 -28.03 19.83
C ARG A 107 1.22 -26.61 20.18
N LYS A 108 2.14 -26.03 19.41
CA LYS A 108 2.61 -24.65 19.60
C LYS A 108 1.61 -23.60 19.08
N GLY A 109 0.64 -24.00 18.26
CA GLY A 109 -0.50 -23.17 17.85
C GLY A 109 -0.62 -22.90 16.35
N VAL A 110 0.15 -23.62 15.53
CA VAL A 110 -0.09 -23.66 14.08
C VAL A 110 -1.43 -24.34 13.82
N ASP A 111 -2.27 -23.74 12.97
CA ASP A 111 -3.64 -24.19 12.71
C ASP A 111 -3.64 -25.43 11.80
N GLU A 112 -2.81 -25.43 10.74
CA GLU A 112 -2.70 -26.57 9.82
C GLU A 112 -1.32 -26.64 9.14
N VAL A 113 -0.88 -27.85 8.83
CA VAL A 113 0.36 -28.13 8.07
C VAL A 113 0.01 -29.04 6.91
N PHE A 114 0.26 -28.58 5.69
CA PHE A 114 0.06 -29.34 4.47
C PHE A 114 1.34 -30.07 4.06
N PHE A 115 1.18 -31.30 3.58
CA PHE A 115 2.29 -32.18 3.21
C PHE A 115 2.40 -32.34 1.70
N ALA A 116 3.52 -32.91 1.25
CA ALA A 116 3.65 -33.33 -0.14
C ALA A 116 2.48 -34.26 -0.53
N GLY A 117 1.84 -33.98 -1.66
CA GLY A 117 0.69 -34.73 -2.15
C GLY A 117 -0.68 -34.17 -1.76
N THR A 118 -0.77 -33.21 -0.82
CA THR A 118 -2.03 -32.47 -0.60
C THR A 118 -2.44 -31.72 -1.86
N SER A 119 -3.67 -31.92 -2.31
CA SER A 119 -4.18 -31.27 -3.52
C SER A 119 -4.46 -29.78 -3.27
N LEU A 120 -4.35 -28.96 -4.33
CA LEU A 120 -4.67 -27.54 -4.23
C LEU A 120 -6.15 -27.31 -3.86
N GLU A 121 -7.05 -28.18 -4.33
CA GLU A 121 -8.48 -28.13 -4.00
C GLU A 121 -8.73 -28.33 -2.50
N GLU A 122 -8.03 -29.28 -1.87
CA GLU A 122 -8.12 -29.50 -0.42
C GLU A 122 -7.63 -28.28 0.36
N MET A 123 -6.52 -27.66 -0.05
CA MET A 123 -6.01 -26.44 0.58
C MET A 123 -7.01 -25.29 0.47
N VAL A 124 -7.59 -25.07 -0.71
CA VAL A 124 -8.62 -24.06 -0.96
C VAL A 124 -9.84 -24.31 -0.08
N LYS A 125 -10.34 -25.55 -0.06
CA LYS A 125 -11.51 -25.95 0.74
C LYS A 125 -11.25 -25.70 2.22
N PHE A 126 -10.06 -26.04 2.71
CA PHE A 126 -9.65 -25.74 4.08
C PHE A 126 -9.69 -24.24 4.37
N VAL A 127 -9.09 -23.40 3.52
CA VAL A 127 -9.07 -21.94 3.69
C VAL A 127 -10.48 -21.36 3.74
N HIS A 128 -11.36 -21.75 2.83
CA HIS A 128 -12.75 -21.28 2.82
C HIS A 128 -13.52 -21.71 4.07
N GLN A 129 -13.43 -22.98 4.45
CA GLN A 129 -14.16 -23.52 5.60
C GLN A 129 -13.66 -22.96 6.94
N ARG A 130 -12.34 -22.79 7.07
CA ARG A 130 -11.70 -22.38 8.32
C ARG A 130 -11.67 -20.86 8.47
N TYR A 131 -11.30 -20.15 7.41
CA TYR A 131 -11.03 -18.70 7.45
C TYR A 131 -12.15 -17.85 6.84
N GLY A 132 -13.07 -18.44 6.07
CA GLY A 132 -14.22 -17.74 5.48
C GLY A 132 -15.36 -17.41 6.44
N LYS A 133 -15.38 -17.99 7.65
CA LYS A 133 -16.41 -17.72 8.65
C LYS A 133 -16.32 -16.26 9.16
N PRO A 134 -17.45 -15.57 9.42
CA PRO A 134 -17.43 -14.25 10.04
C PRO A 134 -16.66 -14.27 11.38
N ARG A 135 -15.90 -13.21 11.69
CA ARG A 135 -15.27 -13.07 13.01
C ARG A 135 -16.38 -12.90 14.06
N THR A 136 -16.52 -13.84 14.99
CA THR A 136 -17.59 -13.86 16.01
C THR A 136 -17.48 -12.69 17.00
N LYS A 137 -16.26 -12.22 17.29
CA LYS A 137 -15.99 -10.96 18.01
C LYS A 137 -14.54 -10.55 17.77
N ARG A 138 -14.29 -9.39 17.12
CA ARG A 138 -12.92 -8.86 17.01
C ARG A 138 -12.43 -8.48 18.41
N ARG A 139 -11.22 -8.91 18.78
CA ARG A 139 -10.58 -8.46 20.02
C ARG A 139 -10.32 -6.96 19.94
N ARG A 140 -10.33 -6.30 21.09
CA ARG A 140 -9.97 -4.88 21.19
C ARG A 140 -8.52 -4.70 20.71
N ALA A 141 -8.31 -3.77 19.79
CA ALA A 141 -6.98 -3.47 19.26
C ALA A 141 -6.03 -3.04 20.38
N LYS A 142 -4.81 -3.59 20.39
CA LYS A 142 -3.76 -3.26 21.35
C LYS A 142 -2.82 -2.16 20.86
N SER A 143 -2.82 -1.86 19.56
CA SER A 143 -2.01 -0.80 18.94
C SER A 143 -2.85 0.10 18.05
N SER A 144 -2.33 1.30 17.76
CA SER A 144 -2.92 2.22 16.78
C SER A 144 -3.06 1.58 15.41
N ASP A 145 -2.04 0.81 15.00
CA ASP A 145 -1.97 0.23 13.66
C ASP A 145 -2.98 -0.91 13.50
N GLN A 146 -3.16 -1.72 14.55
CA GLN A 146 -4.20 -2.74 14.56
C GLN A 146 -5.59 -2.10 14.51
N GLN A 147 -5.83 -1.01 15.25
CA GLN A 147 -7.11 -0.30 15.20
C GLN A 147 -7.35 0.29 13.80
N LEU A 148 -6.31 0.87 13.19
CA LEU A 148 -6.37 1.44 11.85
C LEU A 148 -6.68 0.37 10.79
N ALA A 149 -5.99 -0.77 10.83
CA ALA A 149 -6.23 -1.90 9.94
C ALA A 149 -7.66 -2.48 10.04
N HIS A 150 -8.19 -2.58 11.27
CA HIS A 150 -9.57 -3.00 11.49
C HIS A 150 -10.58 -2.01 10.87
N ASN A 151 -10.36 -0.71 11.09
CA ASN A 151 -11.23 0.35 10.55
C ASN A 151 -11.19 0.38 9.02
N LEU A 152 -10.02 0.24 8.40
CA LEU A 152 -9.87 0.14 6.94
C LEU A 152 -10.64 -1.06 6.39
N THR A 153 -10.53 -2.21 7.06
CA THR A 153 -11.29 -3.41 6.66
C THR A 153 -12.80 -3.20 6.78
N GLU A 154 -13.28 -2.50 7.80
CA GLU A 154 -14.71 -2.17 7.95
C GLU A 154 -15.21 -1.26 6.84
N ILE A 155 -14.40 -0.29 6.41
CA ILE A 155 -14.68 0.57 5.26
C ILE A 155 -14.80 -0.32 4.00
N GLU A 156 -13.80 -1.14 3.68
CA GLU A 156 -13.81 -2.01 2.51
C GLU A 156 -15.01 -2.97 2.47
N GLN A 157 -15.42 -3.49 3.63
CA GLN A 157 -16.57 -4.38 3.77
C GLN A 157 -17.91 -3.65 3.59
N ALA A 158 -18.02 -2.41 4.04
CA ALA A 158 -19.22 -1.59 3.85
C ALA A 158 -19.49 -1.37 2.35
N PHE A 159 -18.43 -1.05 1.58
CA PHE A 159 -18.53 -0.91 0.12
C PHE A 159 -18.88 -2.24 -0.58
N ALA A 160 -18.27 -3.37 -0.19
CA ALA A 160 -18.58 -4.68 -0.76
C ALA A 160 -20.01 -5.18 -0.48
N SER A 161 -20.59 -4.77 0.64
CA SER A 161 -21.95 -5.18 1.04
C SER A 161 -23.06 -4.25 0.53
N GLY A 162 -22.72 -3.16 -0.16
CA GLY A 162 -23.69 -2.15 -0.63
C GLY A 162 -24.43 -1.45 0.50
N ARG A 163 -23.98 -1.60 1.75
CA ARG A 163 -24.58 -0.92 2.90
C ARG A 163 -24.26 0.56 2.79
N LYS A 164 -25.29 1.40 2.64
CA LYS A 164 -25.15 2.85 2.84
C LYS A 164 -24.58 3.07 4.23
N ARG A 165 -23.31 3.49 4.31
CA ARG A 165 -22.80 4.07 5.55
C ARG A 165 -23.75 5.20 5.91
N ARG A 166 -24.27 5.19 7.14
CA ARG A 166 -24.54 6.48 7.79
C ARG A 166 -23.21 7.20 7.70
N THR A 167 -23.16 8.31 6.99
CA THR A 167 -22.04 9.25 6.99
C THR A 167 -21.81 9.62 8.45
N SER A 168 -21.03 8.79 9.15
CA SER A 168 -20.72 8.95 10.55
C SER A 168 -19.75 10.10 10.59
N ASN A 169 -20.27 11.34 10.50
CA ASN A 169 -19.54 12.60 10.42
C ASN A 169 -18.09 12.31 10.05
N ALA A 170 -17.84 11.93 8.78
CA ALA A 170 -16.47 11.69 8.29
C ALA A 170 -15.71 12.87 8.85
N GLN A 171 -14.83 12.63 9.84
CA GLN A 171 -14.36 13.68 10.74
C GLN A 171 -13.89 14.78 9.82
N ARG A 172 -14.71 15.84 9.69
CA ARG A 172 -14.42 17.01 8.87
C ARG A 172 -13.00 17.30 9.24
N ARG A 173 -12.04 17.18 8.31
CA ARG A 173 -10.59 17.32 8.55
C ARG A 173 -10.48 18.17 9.78
N THR A 174 -10.27 17.55 10.96
CA THR A 174 -10.19 18.38 12.16
C THR A 174 -9.10 19.35 11.77
N SER A 175 -9.35 20.66 11.92
CA SER A 175 -8.61 21.73 11.27
C SER A 175 -7.13 21.83 11.72
N LYS A 176 -6.58 20.72 12.21
CA LYS A 176 -5.29 20.44 12.81
C LYS A 176 -4.55 19.23 12.21
N SER A 177 -5.09 18.45 11.26
CA SER A 177 -4.26 17.44 10.60
C SER A 177 -3.31 18.10 9.59
N GLU A 178 -2.02 18.12 9.94
CA GLU A 178 -0.90 18.54 9.08
C GLU A 178 -0.48 17.45 8.07
N THR A 179 -1.14 16.28 8.07
CA THR A 179 -0.84 15.18 7.17
C THR A 179 -0.98 15.61 5.70
N ARG A 180 0.04 15.30 4.90
CA ARG A 180 0.04 15.50 3.44
C ARG A 180 -0.24 14.22 2.71
N VAL A 181 -1.21 14.26 1.79
CA VAL A 181 -1.60 13.11 0.97
C VAL A 181 -0.99 13.26 -0.43
N LEU A 182 -0.17 12.28 -0.82
CA LEU A 182 0.59 12.28 -2.07
C LEU A 182 0.07 11.16 -2.99
N GLY A 183 -0.43 11.50 -4.17
CA GLY A 183 -0.94 10.52 -5.14
C GLY A 183 0.07 10.19 -6.21
N PHE A 184 0.47 8.93 -6.30
CA PHE A 184 1.38 8.40 -7.32
C PHE A 184 0.60 7.60 -8.35
N THR A 185 0.75 7.96 -9.62
CA THR A 185 0.13 7.28 -10.76
C THR A 185 1.09 7.16 -11.94
N GLY A 186 0.74 6.38 -12.95
CA GLY A 186 1.56 6.12 -14.12
C GLY A 186 1.43 4.69 -14.65
N PRO A 187 1.96 4.43 -15.85
CA PRO A 187 1.82 3.14 -16.51
C PRO A 187 2.44 1.98 -15.72
N GLY A 188 1.98 0.76 -16.02
CA GLY A 188 2.58 -0.46 -15.49
C GLY A 188 4.06 -0.53 -15.84
N GLY A 189 4.90 -0.93 -14.89
CA GLY A 189 6.35 -1.05 -15.11
C GLY A 189 7.12 0.28 -15.11
N ALA A 190 6.50 1.43 -14.86
CA ALA A 190 7.21 2.71 -14.69
C ALA A 190 8.12 2.74 -13.44
N GLY A 191 7.92 1.82 -12.49
CA GLY A 191 8.69 1.75 -11.24
C GLY A 191 8.14 2.63 -10.13
N LYS A 192 6.81 2.81 -10.06
CA LYS A 192 6.09 3.57 -9.00
C LYS A 192 6.40 3.03 -7.61
N THR A 193 6.13 1.74 -7.37
CA THR A 193 6.37 1.06 -6.10
C THR A 193 7.82 1.18 -5.64
N THR A 194 8.78 0.96 -6.55
CA THR A 194 10.22 1.12 -6.26
C THR A 194 10.58 2.56 -5.90
N LEU A 195 10.04 3.54 -6.64
CA LEU A 195 10.25 4.96 -6.35
C LEU A 195 9.67 5.35 -4.99
N ILE A 196 8.47 4.88 -4.67
CA ILE A 196 7.81 5.12 -3.37
C ILE A 196 8.65 4.52 -2.24
N ASP A 197 9.15 3.30 -2.38
CA ASP A 197 9.98 2.66 -1.35
C ASP A 197 11.29 3.45 -1.11
N GLU A 198 11.92 3.96 -2.16
CA GLU A 198 13.10 4.83 -2.01
C GLU A 198 12.75 6.18 -1.35
N LEU A 199 11.58 6.75 -1.63
CA LEU A 199 11.09 7.96 -0.96
C LEU A 199 10.81 7.71 0.53
N VAL A 200 10.28 6.53 0.87
CA VAL A 200 10.11 6.08 2.26
C VAL A 200 11.46 6.03 2.95
N LEU A 201 12.51 5.49 2.31
CA LEU A 201 13.87 5.53 2.88
C LEU A 201 14.35 6.96 3.16
N ARG A 202 14.14 7.92 2.25
CA ARG A 202 14.52 9.34 2.47
C ARG A 202 13.71 9.92 3.63
N PHE A 203 12.43 9.63 3.72
CA PHE A 203 11.57 10.04 4.82
C PHE A 203 12.10 9.52 6.17
N LEU A 204 12.35 8.21 6.26
CA LEU A 204 12.82 7.54 7.48
C LEU A 204 14.16 8.10 7.97
N ASN A 205 15.05 8.47 7.04
CA ASN A 205 16.35 9.07 7.34
C ASN A 205 16.26 10.53 7.78
N ARG A 206 15.35 11.33 7.18
CA ARG A 206 15.27 12.77 7.45
C ARG A 206 14.27 13.15 8.54
N ASN A 207 13.30 12.29 8.84
CA ASN A 207 12.32 12.50 9.89
C ASN A 207 12.37 11.33 10.91
N PRO A 208 13.29 11.36 11.89
CA PRO A 208 13.50 10.24 12.81
C PRO A 208 12.26 9.84 13.62
N LYS A 209 11.36 10.78 13.91
CA LYS A 209 10.14 10.56 14.70
C LYS A 209 8.86 10.50 13.84
N GLY A 210 8.99 10.79 12.55
CA GLY A 210 7.86 10.84 11.64
C GLY A 210 7.30 9.47 11.32
N ARG A 211 6.06 9.44 10.88
CA ARG A 211 5.37 8.24 10.40
C ARG A 211 4.80 8.48 9.02
N ILE A 212 4.80 7.42 8.20
CA ILE A 212 4.27 7.44 6.84
C ILE A 212 3.30 6.29 6.63
N ALA A 213 2.19 6.57 5.94
CA ALA A 213 1.25 5.55 5.51
C ALA A 213 1.33 5.35 3.99
N ILE A 214 1.14 4.12 3.53
CA ILE A 214 1.10 3.76 2.10
C ILE A 214 -0.19 2.99 1.84
N LEU A 215 -0.99 3.47 0.89
CA LEU A 215 -2.17 2.79 0.37
C LEU A 215 -1.89 2.40 -1.08
N SER A 216 -1.47 1.16 -1.31
CA SER A 216 -1.18 0.65 -2.66
C SER A 216 -2.40 -0.05 -3.25
N HIS A 217 -2.51 -0.03 -4.58
CA HIS A 217 -3.58 -0.67 -5.32
C HIS A 217 -3.00 -1.64 -6.34
N ASP A 218 -3.48 -2.88 -6.28
CA ASP A 218 -3.16 -3.94 -7.23
C ASP A 218 -4.40 -4.26 -8.10
N PRO A 219 -4.20 -4.64 -9.38
CA PRO A 219 -5.30 -4.97 -10.27
C PRO A 219 -6.00 -6.25 -9.82
N SER A 220 -7.34 -6.25 -9.87
CA SER A 220 -8.12 -7.47 -9.64
C SER A 220 -9.38 -7.54 -10.51
N VAL A 221 -9.89 -8.75 -10.70
CA VAL A 221 -11.08 -9.04 -11.51
C VAL A 221 -12.30 -9.23 -10.61
N VAL A 222 -13.47 -8.74 -11.04
CA VAL A 222 -14.72 -8.95 -10.31
C VAL A 222 -15.01 -10.45 -10.20
N GLY A 223 -15.31 -10.92 -8.99
CA GLY A 223 -15.64 -12.33 -8.73
C GLY A 223 -14.44 -13.26 -8.60
N GLN A 224 -13.21 -12.78 -8.84
CA GLN A 224 -11.97 -13.47 -8.50
C GLN A 224 -11.30 -12.81 -7.29
N GLY A 225 -10.31 -13.49 -6.73
CA GLY A 225 -9.40 -12.94 -5.75
C GLY A 225 -8.44 -11.91 -6.37
N ALA A 226 -7.36 -11.62 -5.65
CA ALA A 226 -6.32 -10.71 -6.13
C ALA A 226 -4.95 -11.17 -5.62
N LEU A 227 -3.91 -11.07 -6.46
CA LEU A 227 -2.53 -11.09 -5.99
C LEU A 227 -2.15 -9.67 -5.63
N LEU A 228 -1.96 -9.40 -4.35
CA LEU A 228 -1.52 -8.10 -3.85
C LEU A 228 -0.01 -8.17 -3.62
N GLY A 229 0.74 -7.74 -4.64
CA GLY A 229 2.16 -8.06 -4.79
C GLY A 229 3.11 -6.88 -4.55
N ASP A 230 2.61 -5.65 -4.57
CA ASP A 230 3.45 -4.45 -4.45
C ASP A 230 4.34 -4.50 -3.20
N ARG A 231 3.78 -4.96 -2.07
CA ARG A 231 4.51 -5.08 -0.81
C ARG A 231 5.72 -6.02 -0.89
N ALA A 232 5.69 -7.06 -1.72
CA ALA A 232 6.83 -7.98 -1.85
C ALA A 232 8.08 -7.26 -2.37
N THR A 233 7.92 -6.18 -3.13
CA THR A 233 9.02 -5.42 -3.71
C THR A 233 9.56 -4.31 -2.80
N MET A 234 8.80 -3.94 -1.77
CA MET A 234 9.14 -2.84 -0.87
C MET A 234 9.98 -3.32 0.31
N ILE A 235 11.20 -2.79 0.43
CA ILE A 235 12.14 -3.14 1.49
C ILE A 235 11.92 -2.24 2.71
N ASN A 236 11.78 -0.94 2.47
CA ASN A 236 11.71 0.07 3.52
C ASN A 236 10.32 0.14 4.19
N SER A 237 9.30 -0.47 3.56
CA SER A 237 7.97 -0.62 4.15
C SER A 237 7.92 -1.46 5.43
N GLN A 238 9.01 -2.16 5.77
CA GLN A 238 9.12 -3.01 6.96
C GLN A 238 9.55 -2.25 8.24
N ASP A 239 9.73 -0.93 8.21
CA ASP A 239 10.04 -0.12 9.41
C ASP A 239 8.79 0.08 10.31
N ASP A 240 8.96 0.18 11.64
CA ASP A 240 7.88 0.45 12.63
C ASP A 240 7.14 1.76 12.42
N ARG A 241 7.77 2.70 11.72
CA ARG A 241 7.21 4.01 11.38
C ARG A 241 6.40 3.99 10.08
N VAL A 242 6.37 2.87 9.36
CA VAL A 242 5.63 2.73 8.10
C VAL A 242 4.39 1.87 8.32
N PHE A 243 3.23 2.42 7.98
CA PHE A 243 1.99 1.66 7.86
C PHE A 243 1.67 1.43 6.38
N MET A 244 1.45 0.20 5.95
CA MET A 244 1.05 -0.08 4.58
C MET A 244 -0.23 -0.92 4.52
N ARG A 245 -1.06 -0.64 3.52
CA ARG A 245 -2.27 -1.41 3.21
C ARG A 245 -2.37 -1.59 1.70
N SER A 246 -2.49 -2.83 1.24
CA SER A 246 -2.74 -3.16 -0.16
C SER A 246 -4.24 -3.34 -0.43
N MET A 247 -4.77 -2.65 -1.44
CA MET A 247 -6.17 -2.72 -1.84
C MET A 247 -6.33 -3.33 -3.23
N ALA A 248 -7.37 -4.13 -3.43
CA ALA A 248 -7.75 -4.62 -4.74
C ALA A 248 -8.67 -3.61 -5.44
N THR A 249 -8.50 -3.40 -6.75
CA THR A 249 -9.38 -2.50 -7.54
C THR A 249 -10.78 -3.08 -7.76
N ARG A 250 -10.95 -4.40 -7.63
CA ARG A 250 -12.23 -5.12 -7.80
C ARG A 250 -12.91 -4.77 -9.13
N GLY A 251 -12.11 -4.74 -10.20
CA GLY A 251 -12.55 -4.47 -11.57
C GLY A 251 -13.02 -3.04 -11.85
N GLN A 252 -12.78 -2.08 -10.95
CA GLN A 252 -13.09 -0.68 -11.23
C GLN A 252 -12.17 -0.07 -12.29
N ALA A 253 -12.76 0.70 -13.19
CA ALA A 253 -12.04 1.57 -14.10
C ALA A 253 -11.36 2.71 -13.31
N GLY A 254 -10.21 3.18 -13.79
CA GLY A 254 -9.48 4.30 -13.18
C GLY A 254 -8.39 3.89 -12.17
N GLY A 255 -8.34 2.62 -11.75
CA GLY A 255 -7.15 2.08 -11.09
C GLY A 255 -7.08 2.25 -9.56
N LEU A 256 -8.20 2.59 -8.93
CA LEU A 256 -8.37 2.70 -7.47
C LEU A 256 -9.55 1.84 -6.99
N SER A 257 -9.57 1.55 -5.70
CA SER A 257 -10.68 0.83 -5.05
C SER A 257 -11.86 1.79 -4.79
N PRO A 258 -13.12 1.33 -4.81
CA PRO A 258 -14.26 2.17 -4.41
C PRO A 258 -14.14 2.75 -2.99
N ALA A 259 -13.44 2.03 -2.10
CA ALA A 259 -13.26 2.42 -0.71
C ALA A 259 -12.12 3.43 -0.50
N THR A 260 -11.35 3.76 -1.54
CA THR A 260 -10.14 4.56 -1.45
C THR A 260 -10.38 5.92 -0.80
N HIS A 261 -11.47 6.62 -1.15
CA HIS A 261 -11.76 7.94 -0.60
C HIS A 261 -11.91 7.91 0.93
N ASP A 262 -12.72 6.98 1.44
CA ASP A 262 -12.96 6.82 2.89
C ASP A 262 -11.70 6.33 3.62
N CYS A 263 -10.95 5.42 3.01
CA CYS A 263 -9.67 4.94 3.55
C CYS A 263 -8.64 6.06 3.64
N LEU A 264 -8.51 6.89 2.60
CA LEU A 264 -7.64 8.06 2.59
C LEU A 264 -8.04 9.07 3.64
N ALA A 265 -9.33 9.36 3.79
CA ALA A 265 -9.82 10.29 4.81
C ALA A 265 -9.48 9.80 6.23
N LEU A 266 -9.60 8.49 6.49
CA LEU A 266 -9.19 7.88 7.76
C LEU A 266 -7.68 8.00 7.99
N LEU A 267 -6.85 7.69 6.99
CA LEU A 267 -5.39 7.79 7.07
C LEU A 267 -4.93 9.24 7.26
N ALA A 268 -5.50 10.18 6.51
CA ALA A 268 -5.20 11.60 6.62
C ALA A 268 -5.66 12.21 7.95
N GLY A 269 -6.65 11.61 8.61
CA GLY A 269 -7.06 11.96 9.97
C GLY A 269 -6.23 11.28 11.07
N SER A 270 -5.29 10.41 10.72
CA SER A 270 -4.46 9.66 11.64
C SER A 270 -3.08 10.31 11.84
N ASN A 271 -2.29 9.79 12.78
CA ASN A 271 -0.98 10.36 13.14
C ASN A 271 0.12 9.95 12.15
N PHE A 272 0.07 10.51 10.94
CA PHE A 272 1.09 10.37 9.89
C PHE A 272 1.50 11.75 9.34
N ASP A 273 2.78 11.92 9.02
CA ASP A 273 3.27 13.11 8.32
C ASP A 273 2.87 13.06 6.84
N TYR A 274 3.00 11.88 6.23
CA TYR A 274 2.63 11.62 4.85
C TYR A 274 1.70 10.41 4.72
N VAL A 275 0.74 10.50 3.81
CA VAL A 275 -0.03 9.38 3.30
C VAL A 275 0.23 9.30 1.80
N ILE A 276 0.87 8.23 1.35
CA ILE A 276 1.10 7.95 -0.06
C ILE A 276 -0.03 7.05 -0.55
N ILE A 277 -0.62 7.40 -1.68
CA ILE A 277 -1.50 6.50 -2.43
C ILE A 277 -0.90 6.16 -3.78
N GLU A 278 -0.75 4.87 -4.04
CA GLU A 278 -0.32 4.34 -5.32
C GLU A 278 -1.50 3.72 -6.06
N THR A 279 -1.66 4.06 -7.33
CA THR A 279 -2.63 3.41 -8.22
C THR A 279 -2.02 2.16 -8.86
N VAL A 280 -2.88 1.28 -9.41
CA VAL A 280 -2.41 0.29 -10.38
C VAL A 280 -1.73 0.97 -11.58
N GLY A 281 -1.06 0.20 -12.43
CA GLY A 281 -0.63 0.68 -13.74
C GLY A 281 -1.83 1.28 -14.51
N THR A 282 -1.88 2.60 -14.63
CA THR A 282 -3.02 3.29 -15.25
C THR A 282 -2.84 3.40 -16.75
N GLY A 283 -3.96 3.33 -17.48
CA GLY A 283 -4.01 3.72 -18.89
C GLY A 283 -3.78 5.22 -19.07
N GLN A 284 -3.50 5.62 -20.31
CA GLN A 284 -3.13 7.00 -20.66
C GLN A 284 -4.27 8.01 -20.35
N GLU A 285 -5.53 7.56 -20.36
CA GLU A 285 -6.73 8.40 -20.16
C GLU A 285 -7.21 8.48 -18.70
N ALA A 286 -6.63 7.69 -17.79
CA ALA A 286 -7.13 7.59 -16.42
C ALA A 286 -6.69 8.78 -15.57
N MET A 287 -7.63 9.35 -14.80
CA MET A 287 -7.40 10.48 -13.90
C MET A 287 -7.79 10.11 -12.46
N PRO A 288 -7.07 9.16 -11.82
CA PRO A 288 -7.49 8.51 -10.57
C PRO A 288 -7.73 9.45 -9.39
N PHE A 289 -7.10 10.63 -9.40
CA PHE A 289 -7.15 11.56 -8.27
C PHE A 289 -8.04 12.77 -8.52
N GLN A 290 -8.65 12.92 -9.72
CA GLN A 290 -9.41 14.11 -10.09
C GLN A 290 -10.64 14.32 -9.20
N GLU A 291 -11.34 13.25 -8.84
CA GLU A 291 -12.52 13.30 -7.96
C GLU A 291 -12.16 13.20 -6.48
N ASN A 292 -10.89 12.91 -6.17
CA ASN A 292 -10.42 12.68 -4.81
C ASN A 292 -9.87 13.98 -4.21
N GLY A 293 -10.74 14.85 -3.72
CA GLY A 293 -10.38 16.11 -3.04
C GLY A 293 -9.56 15.96 -1.74
N THR A 294 -9.04 14.76 -1.46
CA THR A 294 -8.16 14.45 -0.33
C THR A 294 -6.69 14.41 -0.73
N VAL A 295 -6.35 14.25 -2.02
CA VAL A 295 -4.96 14.23 -2.49
C VAL A 295 -4.44 15.66 -2.61
N ASP A 296 -3.37 16.00 -1.87
CA ASP A 296 -2.80 17.35 -1.83
C ASP A 296 -1.78 17.60 -2.96
N MET A 297 -1.10 16.55 -3.44
CA MET A 297 -0.13 16.62 -4.54
C MET A 297 -0.17 15.34 -5.38
N THR A 298 -0.06 15.48 -6.70
CA THR A 298 -0.07 14.38 -7.65
C THR A 298 1.27 14.23 -8.38
N VAL A 299 1.80 13.01 -8.40
CA VAL A 299 3.06 12.63 -9.04
C VAL A 299 2.77 11.60 -10.14
N LEU A 300 3.08 11.97 -11.38
CA LEU A 300 3.02 11.06 -12.52
C LEU A 300 4.40 10.46 -12.76
N VAL A 301 4.53 9.13 -12.65
CA VAL A 301 5.77 8.40 -12.91
C VAL A 301 5.71 7.75 -14.28
N MET A 302 6.65 8.07 -15.15
CA MET A 302 6.77 7.55 -16.51
C MET A 302 8.11 6.86 -16.71
N ASN A 303 8.17 5.90 -17.64
CA ASN A 303 9.43 5.40 -18.19
C ASN A 303 9.80 6.20 -19.46
N PRO A 304 11.08 6.18 -19.89
CA PRO A 304 11.50 6.88 -21.10
C PRO A 304 10.95 6.25 -22.38
N ASP A 305 10.59 4.95 -22.31
CA ASP A 305 10.06 4.18 -23.44
C ASP A 305 8.53 4.25 -23.48
N TYR A 306 7.98 5.44 -23.76
CA TYR A 306 6.54 5.67 -24.00
C TYR A 306 6.18 5.56 -25.51
N GLY A 307 7.07 5.04 -26.34
CA GLY A 307 6.85 4.89 -27.78
C GLY A 307 7.09 6.17 -28.58
N ASN A 308 6.07 6.65 -29.29
CA ASN A 308 6.12 7.86 -30.13
C ASN A 308 5.70 9.09 -29.31
N ARG A 309 6.27 10.27 -29.60
CA ARG A 309 5.87 11.57 -29.07
C ARG A 309 4.37 11.84 -29.09
N LEU A 310 3.64 11.35 -30.12
CA LEU A 310 2.19 11.47 -30.19
C LEU A 310 1.45 10.77 -29.03
N GLN A 311 2.06 9.77 -28.38
CA GLN A 311 1.48 9.15 -27.19
C GLN A 311 1.41 10.11 -26.01
N LEU A 312 2.37 11.05 -25.87
CA LEU A 312 2.34 12.05 -24.80
C LEU A 312 1.07 12.91 -24.87
N GLN A 313 0.53 13.15 -26.08
CA GLN A 313 -0.69 13.93 -26.25
C GLN A 313 -1.95 13.23 -25.71
N LYS A 314 -1.88 11.92 -25.50
CA LYS A 314 -3.00 11.10 -25.00
C LYS A 314 -2.95 10.90 -23.49
N ILE A 315 -1.85 11.28 -22.83
CA ILE A 315 -1.68 11.05 -21.40
C ILE A 315 -2.33 12.21 -20.64
N ALA A 316 -3.56 12.01 -20.20
CA ALA A 316 -4.35 13.02 -19.49
C ALA A 316 -3.66 13.50 -18.20
N MET A 317 -2.93 12.60 -17.52
CA MET A 317 -2.20 12.95 -16.29
C MET A 317 -1.08 13.97 -16.51
N LEU A 318 -0.55 14.15 -17.74
CA LEU A 318 0.42 15.22 -18.01
C LEU A 318 -0.20 16.61 -17.85
N ASP A 319 -1.51 16.75 -18.00
CA ASP A 319 -2.22 18.02 -17.82
C ASP A 319 -2.52 18.31 -16.35
N LEU A 320 -2.59 17.26 -15.52
CA LEU A 320 -3.06 17.35 -14.14
C LEU A 320 -1.94 17.31 -13.10
N ALA A 321 -0.90 16.50 -13.33
CA ALA A 321 0.14 16.19 -12.36
C ALA A 321 0.93 17.43 -11.91
N ASP A 322 1.21 17.55 -10.62
CA ASP A 322 2.04 18.63 -10.08
C ASP A 322 3.52 18.37 -10.35
N ILE A 323 3.92 17.10 -10.25
CA ILE A 323 5.26 16.63 -10.56
C ILE A 323 5.18 15.49 -11.57
N VAL A 324 5.99 15.56 -12.62
CA VAL A 324 6.22 14.47 -13.56
C VAL A 324 7.62 13.91 -13.32
N VAL A 325 7.71 12.60 -13.15
CA VAL A 325 8.94 11.88 -12.93
C VAL A 325 9.21 11.01 -14.15
N VAL A 326 10.35 11.23 -14.80
CA VAL A 326 10.91 10.28 -15.77
C VAL A 326 11.80 9.35 -14.97
N ASN A 327 11.30 8.17 -14.63
CA ASN A 327 12.06 7.15 -13.93
C ASN A 327 12.80 6.27 -14.92
N LYS A 328 13.78 5.49 -14.45
CA LYS A 328 14.69 4.68 -15.30
C LYS A 328 15.47 5.56 -16.28
N SER A 329 15.90 6.75 -15.84
CA SER A 329 16.68 7.69 -16.65
C SER A 329 18.11 7.20 -16.97
N ASP A 330 18.47 5.99 -16.56
CA ASP A 330 19.65 5.25 -17.01
C ASP A 330 19.47 4.63 -18.42
N LEU A 331 18.24 4.56 -18.94
CA LEU A 331 17.96 4.03 -20.27
C LEU A 331 18.35 5.01 -21.38
N GLN A 332 18.70 4.46 -22.55
CA GLN A 332 19.24 5.22 -23.69
C GLN A 332 18.35 6.39 -24.14
N ARG A 333 17.02 6.24 -24.04
CA ARG A 333 16.04 7.25 -24.47
C ARG A 333 15.72 8.32 -23.42
N ALA A 334 16.30 8.26 -22.22
CA ALA A 334 15.98 9.15 -21.10
C ALA A 334 16.09 10.65 -21.44
N ARG A 335 17.20 11.06 -22.06
CA ARG A 335 17.42 12.48 -22.42
C ARG A 335 16.37 12.99 -23.41
N THR A 336 16.10 12.23 -24.46
CA THR A 336 15.09 12.58 -25.46
C THR A 336 13.69 12.61 -24.84
N ALA A 337 13.37 11.62 -24.00
CA ALA A 337 12.11 11.56 -23.27
C ALA A 337 11.90 12.79 -22.37
N HIS A 338 12.93 13.19 -21.61
CA HIS A 338 12.88 14.40 -20.79
C HIS A 338 12.55 15.63 -21.63
N THR A 339 13.30 15.89 -22.71
CA THR A 339 13.06 17.06 -23.57
C THR A 339 11.64 17.05 -24.19
N GLU A 340 11.17 15.90 -24.66
CA GLU A 340 9.83 15.79 -25.26
C GLU A 340 8.70 16.01 -24.23
N ILE A 341 8.87 15.48 -23.01
CA ILE A 341 7.93 15.67 -21.91
C ILE A 341 7.95 17.13 -21.44
N GLU A 342 9.13 17.73 -21.28
CA GLU A 342 9.31 19.14 -20.91
C GLU A 342 8.56 20.06 -21.88
N GLN A 343 8.79 19.90 -23.19
CA GLN A 343 8.08 20.65 -24.23
C GLN A 343 6.56 20.44 -24.18
N ARG A 344 6.09 19.25 -23.78
CA ARG A 344 4.65 18.98 -23.62
C ARG A 344 4.08 19.68 -22.39
N LEU A 345 4.83 19.75 -21.29
CA LEU A 345 4.40 20.40 -20.06
C LEU A 345 4.37 21.94 -20.20
N GLU A 346 5.30 22.53 -20.97
CA GLU A 346 5.29 23.96 -21.28
C GLU A 346 3.98 24.42 -21.93
N GLN A 347 3.35 23.55 -22.72
CA GLN A 347 2.06 23.82 -23.37
C GLN A 347 0.91 24.04 -22.37
N ASN A 348 1.02 23.46 -21.17
CA ASN A 348 0.00 23.58 -20.13
C ASN A 348 0.01 24.94 -19.44
N ARG A 349 1.11 25.71 -19.57
CA ARG A 349 1.31 27.00 -18.89
C ARG A 349 1.10 26.91 -17.37
N ARG A 350 1.49 25.77 -16.77
CA ARG A 350 1.48 25.51 -15.33
C ARG A 350 2.90 25.40 -14.81
N SER A 351 3.12 25.66 -13.52
CA SER A 351 4.41 25.51 -12.85
C SER A 351 4.71 24.05 -12.48
N GLN A 352 4.51 23.12 -13.42
CA GLN A 352 4.76 21.69 -13.21
C GLN A 352 6.26 21.43 -13.10
N GLN A 353 6.65 20.51 -12.23
CA GLN A 353 8.05 20.11 -12.07
C GLN A 353 8.33 18.83 -12.86
N LEU A 354 9.47 18.78 -13.55
CA LEU A 354 9.94 17.58 -14.25
C LEU A 354 11.23 17.09 -13.60
N ILE A 355 11.29 15.81 -13.21
CA ILE A 355 12.44 15.22 -12.51
C ILE A 355 12.82 13.88 -13.13
N ASP A 356 14.11 13.72 -13.43
CA ASP A 356 14.72 12.44 -13.77
C ASP A 356 15.10 11.65 -12.51
N THR A 357 14.76 10.36 -12.47
CA THR A 357 15.13 9.45 -11.38
C THR A 357 15.64 8.11 -11.90
N VAL A 358 16.49 7.46 -11.10
CA VAL A 358 16.81 6.04 -11.24
C VAL A 358 16.51 5.36 -9.91
N ALA A 359 15.25 5.00 -9.67
CA ALA A 359 14.81 4.47 -8.38
C ALA A 359 15.58 3.19 -7.94
N LYS A 360 16.03 2.36 -8.89
CA LYS A 360 16.83 1.16 -8.57
C LYS A 360 18.27 1.47 -8.11
N ARG A 361 18.74 2.71 -8.28
CA ARG A 361 20.11 3.11 -7.93
C ARG A 361 20.12 3.59 -6.49
N HIS A 362 20.96 2.95 -5.68
CA HIS A 362 21.16 3.39 -4.30
C HIS A 362 21.64 4.85 -4.24
N ARG A 363 20.99 5.67 -3.40
CA ARG A 363 21.26 7.11 -3.23
C ARG A 363 21.22 7.89 -4.56
N ASP A 364 20.23 7.60 -5.39
CA ASP A 364 19.99 8.39 -6.60
C ASP A 364 19.68 9.86 -6.26
N PRO A 365 20.43 10.83 -6.80
CA PRO A 365 20.21 12.25 -6.53
C PRO A 365 18.91 12.78 -7.15
N GLY A 366 18.37 12.11 -8.17
CA GLY A 366 17.04 12.40 -8.72
C GLY A 366 15.95 12.17 -7.69
N VAL A 367 15.99 11.02 -7.01
CA VAL A 367 15.04 10.70 -5.92
C VAL A 367 15.19 11.68 -4.76
N ASP A 368 16.42 12.10 -4.42
CA ASP A 368 16.63 13.10 -3.37
C ASP A 368 16.01 14.47 -3.73
N ARG A 369 16.14 14.90 -5.00
CA ARG A 369 15.48 16.12 -5.50
C ARG A 369 13.96 16.01 -5.48
N LEU A 370 13.41 14.85 -5.87
CA LEU A 370 11.97 14.59 -5.79
C LEU A 370 11.48 14.69 -4.33
N PHE A 371 12.19 14.05 -3.40
CA PHE A 371 11.86 14.11 -1.98
C PHE A 371 11.92 15.54 -1.43
N ASP A 372 12.91 16.34 -1.86
CA ASP A 372 13.03 17.75 -1.51
C ASP A 372 11.82 18.57 -1.99
N LEU A 373 11.35 18.35 -3.22
CA LEU A 373 10.18 19.06 -3.76
C LEU A 373 8.91 18.74 -2.96
N ILE A 374 8.68 17.44 -2.71
CA ILE A 374 7.57 16.95 -1.89
C ILE A 374 7.63 17.55 -0.47
N SER A 375 8.83 17.70 0.09
CA SER A 375 9.03 18.22 1.45
C SER A 375 8.96 19.75 1.55
N LYS A 376 9.56 20.49 0.61
CA LYS A 376 9.69 21.97 0.65
C LYS A 376 8.36 22.67 0.55
N GLU A 377 7.45 22.12 -0.24
CA GLU A 377 6.12 22.69 -0.40
C GLU A 377 5.28 22.61 0.91
N SER A 378 5.71 21.77 1.87
CA SER A 378 5.11 21.70 3.21
C SER A 378 5.39 22.97 4.01
N VAL A 379 6.57 23.58 3.79
CA VAL A 379 6.98 24.82 4.45
C VAL A 379 6.28 26.04 3.85
N ALA A 380 6.12 26.07 2.52
CA ALA A 380 5.43 27.16 1.82
C ALA A 380 3.92 27.18 2.12
N SER A 381 3.27 26.02 2.18
CA SER A 381 1.83 25.94 2.49
C SER A 381 1.49 26.27 3.95
N VAL A 382 2.39 26.03 4.91
CA VAL A 382 2.22 26.42 6.32
C VAL A 382 2.44 27.93 6.51
N SER A 383 3.42 28.53 5.82
CA SER A 383 3.67 29.97 5.89
C SER A 383 2.55 30.79 5.21
N ASP A 384 2.02 30.32 4.07
CA ASP A 384 0.91 30.98 3.37
C ASP A 384 -0.45 30.82 4.06
N ARG A 385 -0.68 29.72 4.78
CA ARG A 385 -1.90 29.56 5.61
C ARG A 385 -1.85 30.49 6.83
N ARG A 386 -0.70 30.61 7.50
CA ARG A 386 -0.51 31.55 8.63
C ARG A 386 -0.63 33.02 8.20
N SER A 387 -0.16 33.37 7.01
CA SER A 387 -0.28 34.74 6.48
C SER A 387 -1.72 35.07 6.05
N LYS A 388 -2.47 34.10 5.48
CA LYS A 388 -3.91 34.23 5.21
C LYS A 388 -4.75 34.37 6.49
N GLU A 389 -4.50 33.57 7.52
CA GLU A 389 -5.20 33.66 8.81
C GLU A 389 -4.92 34.99 9.55
N LYS A 390 -3.67 35.49 9.48
CA LYS A 390 -3.34 36.83 10.00
C LYS A 390 -4.06 37.96 9.23
N ARG A 391 -4.20 37.85 7.92
CA ARG A 391 -4.95 38.84 7.11
C ARG A 391 -6.45 38.81 7.38
N LEU A 392 -7.03 37.63 7.56
CA LEU A 392 -8.47 37.46 7.89
C LEU A 392 -8.80 37.96 9.30
N SER A 393 -7.94 37.70 10.28
CA SER A 393 -8.11 38.19 11.66
C SER A 393 -7.93 39.72 11.78
N GLN A 394 -6.99 40.31 11.05
CA GLN A 394 -6.82 41.77 10.98
C GLN A 394 -7.99 42.47 10.26
N SER A 395 -8.52 41.88 9.19
CA SER A 395 -9.70 42.41 8.49
C SER A 395 -10.95 42.40 9.37
N ALA A 396 -11.17 41.32 10.13
CA ALA A 396 -12.29 41.20 11.08
C ALA A 396 -12.19 42.19 12.26
N ALA A 397 -10.98 42.44 12.76
CA ALA A 397 -10.73 43.44 13.81
C ALA A 397 -10.98 44.88 13.31
N THR A 398 -10.65 45.16 12.04
CA THR A 398 -10.83 46.48 11.42
C THR A 398 -12.32 46.74 11.11
N ALA A 399 -13.07 45.71 10.70
CA ALA A 399 -14.52 45.80 10.48
C ALA A 399 -15.32 46.02 11.77
N LYS A 400 -14.87 45.47 12.91
CA LYS A 400 -15.49 45.72 14.22
C LYS A 400 -15.25 47.13 14.76
N ARG A 401 -14.12 47.77 14.39
CA ARG A 401 -13.79 49.15 14.80
C ARG A 401 -14.54 50.24 14.01
N ARG A 402 -15.11 49.91 12.84
CA ARG A 402 -15.95 50.83 12.03
C ARG A 402 -17.44 50.76 12.37
N LYS A 403 -17.85 49.87 13.29
CA LYS A 403 -19.26 49.67 13.73
C LYS A 403 -19.50 50.10 15.18
N LYS A 404 -18.50 50.70 15.83
CA LYS A 404 -18.62 51.52 17.04
C LYS A 404 -18.24 52.93 16.64
#